data_AF-A0A9D7H3B1-F1
#
_entry.id   AF-A0A9D7H3B1-F1
#
_cell.length_a   1.000
_cell.length_b   1.000
_cell.length_c   1.000
_cell.angle_alpha   90.00
_cell.angle_beta   90.00
_cell.angle_gamma   90.00
#
_symmetry.space_group_name_H-M   'P 1'
#
loop_
_entity.id
_entity.type
_entity.pdbx_description
1 polymer ?
#
loop_
_entity_poly.entity_id
_entity_poly.type
_entity_poly.pdbx_seq_one_letter_code
_entity_poly.pdbx_strand_id
1 'polypeptide(L)' 'MPICKECESEVDSLVSVKVDGKAKKLCEDCADRAREQAEIAEASEGAVQQMMGFKGRR' A
#
# COMPACT_ATOMS: atom_id res chain seq x y z
N MET A 1 -18.29 5.12 15.67
CA MET A 1 -18.18 4.61 14.29
C MET A 1 -16.71 4.25 14.05
N PRO A 2 -16.29 3.55 12.99
CA PRO A 2 -14.87 3.24 12.83
C PRO A 2 -14.01 4.51 12.62
N ILE A 3 -12.82 4.54 13.21
CA ILE A 3 -11.84 5.61 13.03
C ILE A 3 -10.87 5.24 11.92
N CYS A 4 -10.71 6.11 10.93
CA CYS A 4 -9.68 5.94 9.91
C CYS A 4 -8.29 6.10 10.53
N LYS A 5 -7.37 5.16 10.28
CA LYS A 5 -6.01 5.19 10.84
C LYS A 5 -5.06 6.22 10.20
N GLU A 6 -5.48 6.87 9.12
CA GLU A 6 -4.64 7.84 8.40
C GLU A 6 -5.02 9.28 8.71
N CYS A 7 -6.32 9.60 8.68
CA CYS A 7 -6.81 10.94 8.99
C CYS A 7 -7.45 11.07 10.38
N GLU A 8 -7.44 9.99 11.17
CA GLU A 8 -7.98 9.92 12.54
C GLU A 8 -9.44 10.38 12.67
N SER A 9 -10.16 10.40 11.55
CA SER A 9 -11.55 10.86 11.48
C SER A 9 -12.50 9.70 11.68
N GLU A 10 -13.62 10.00 12.34
CA GLU A 10 -14.73 9.06 12.49
C GLU A 10 -15.51 8.98 11.17
N VAL A 11 -15.62 7.76 10.63
CA VAL A 11 -16.26 7.50 9.33
C VAL A 11 -17.29 6.38 9.49
N ASP A 12 -18.19 6.26 8.53
CA ASP A 12 -19.22 5.22 8.55
C ASP A 12 -18.65 3.84 8.17
N SER A 13 -17.74 3.82 7.18
CA SER A 13 -17.16 2.60 6.62
C SER A 13 -15.65 2.71 6.40
N LEU A 14 -14.96 1.57 6.59
CA LEU A 14 -13.54 1.41 6.24
C LEU A 14 -13.39 0.34 5.16
N VAL A 15 -12.58 0.65 4.15
CA VAL A 15 -12.18 -0.29 3.10
C VAL A 15 -10.79 -0.81 3.38
N SER A 16 -10.51 -2.04 2.92
CA SER A 16 -9.20 -2.67 3.08
C SER A 16 -8.40 -2.53 1.79
N VAL A 17 -7.25 -1.85 1.86
CA VAL A 17 -6.32 -1.68 0.75
C VAL A 17 -4.98 -2.32 1.08
N LYS A 18 -4.27 -2.84 0.08
CA LYS A 18 -2.90 -3.35 0.26
C LYS A 18 -1.92 -2.21 -0.02
N VAL A 19 -1.07 -1.92 0.96
CA VAL A 19 0.02 -0.94 0.88
C VAL A 19 1.27 -1.64 1.37
N ASP A 20 2.35 -1.65 0.59
CA ASP A 20 3.62 -2.27 1.01
C ASP A 20 3.46 -3.77 1.37
N GLY A 21 2.69 -4.50 0.56
CA GLY A 21 2.34 -5.91 0.82
C GLY A 21 1.45 -6.17 2.05
N LYS A 22 1.07 -5.13 2.81
CA LYS A 22 0.27 -5.23 4.03
C LYS A 22 -1.13 -4.67 3.82
N ALA A 23 -2.13 -5.37 4.33
CA ALA A 23 -3.51 -4.86 4.32
C ALA A 23 -3.68 -3.77 5.39
N LYS A 24 -4.10 -2.57 4.98
CA LYS A 24 -4.50 -1.46 5.84
C LYS A 24 -5.99 -1.17 5.67
N LYS A 25 -6.68 -0.83 6.77
CA LYS A 25 -8.07 -0.37 6.76
C LYS A 25 -8.11 1.15 6.82
N LEU A 26 -8.66 1.78 5.79
CA LEU A 26 -8.71 3.22 5.59
C LEU A 26 -10.11 3.63 5.15
N CYS A 27 -10.49 4.90 5.33
CA CYS A 27 -11.71 5.43 4.70
C CYS A 27 -11.53 5.51 3.17
N GLU A 28 -12.61 5.71 2.43
CA GLU A 28 -12.58 5.73 0.96
C GLU A 28 -11.57 6.76 0.40
N ASP A 29 -11.48 7.96 0.96
CA ASP A 29 -10.52 8.99 0.51
C ASP A 29 -9.06 8.58 0.73
N CYS A 30 -8.70 8.12 1.94
CA CYS A 30 -7.34 7.69 2.24
C CYS A 30 -6.98 6.40 1.50
N ALA A 31 -7.95 5.52 1.27
CA ALA A 31 -7.76 4.31 0.50
C ALA A 31 -7.39 4.59 -0.96
N ASP A 32 -8.02 5.59 -1.59
CA ASP A 32 -7.74 5.97 -2.97
C ASP A 32 -6.28 6.45 -3.14
N ARG A 33 -5.85 7.36 -2.26
CA ARG A 33 -4.45 7.84 -2.21
C ARG A 33 -3.44 6.73 -1.95
N ALA A 34 -3.78 5.82 -1.04
CA ALA A 34 -2.92 4.71 -0.70
C ALA A 34 -2.77 3.69 -1.84
N ARG A 35 -3.79 3.53 -2.70
CA ARG A 35 -3.72 2.69 -3.89
C ARG A 35 -2.81 3.29 -4.95
N GLU A 36 -2.92 4.58 -5.20
CA GLU A 36 -2.04 5.29 -6.12
C GLU A 36 -0.56 5.13 -5.72
N GLN A 37 -0.25 5.24 -4.41
CA GLN A 37 1.11 5.02 -3.92
C GLN A 37 1.57 3.55 -4.00
N ALA A 38 0.67 2.59 -3.86
CA ALA A 38 1.00 1.17 -3.96
C ALA A 38 1.43 0.77 -5.39
N GLU A 39 0.85 1.37 -6.42
CA GLU A 39 1.25 1.14 -7.82
C GLU A 39 2.69 1.62 -8.09
N ILE A 40 3.14 2.67 -7.41
CA ILE A 40 4.51 3.20 -7.51
C ILE A 40 5.52 2.28 -6.81
N ALA A 41 5.14 1.68 -5.67
CA ALA A 41 5.97 0.76 -4.91
C ALA A 41 6.21 -0.55 -5.68
N GLU A 42 5.17 -1.12 -6.29
CA GLU A 42 5.29 -2.34 -7.12
C GLU A 42 6.23 -2.12 -8.32
N ALA A 43 6.16 -0.95 -8.96
CA ALA A 43 7.09 -0.56 -10.02
C ALA A 43 8.55 -0.40 -9.51
N SER A 44 8.75 -0.04 -8.24
CA SER A 44 10.07 0.16 -7.63
C SER A 44 10.71 -1.15 -7.17
N GLU A 45 9.93 -2.09 -6.61
CA GLU A 45 10.42 -3.41 -6.21
C GLU A 45 10.86 -4.25 -7.41
N GLY A 46 10.13 -4.16 -8.54
CA GLY A 46 10.54 -4.77 -9.81
C GLY A 46 11.88 -4.21 -10.34
N ALA A 47 12.13 -2.91 -10.18
CA ALA A 47 13.38 -2.27 -10.59
C ALA A 47 14.58 -2.70 -9.73
N VAL A 48 14.39 -2.90 -8.42
CA VAL A 48 15.45 -3.40 -7.53
C VAL A 48 15.72 -4.88 -7.76
N GLN A 49 14.68 -5.69 -8.02
CA GLN A 49 14.84 -7.11 -8.33
C GLN A 49 15.58 -7.35 -9.66
N GLN A 50 15.40 -6.45 -10.64
CA GLN A 50 16.18 -6.45 -11.89
C GLN A 50 17.65 -5.99 -11.69
N MET A 51 17.96 -5.20 -10.66
CA MET A 51 19.34 -4.87 -10.28
C MET A 51 20.06 -5.98 -9.49
N MET A 52 19.33 -6.87 -8.83
CA MET A 52 19.88 -8.08 -8.17
C MET A 52 19.82 -9.33 -9.07
N GLY A 53 19.81 -9.14 -10.40
CA GLY A 53 19.64 -10.18 -11.39
C GLY A 53 20.88 -10.96 -11.83
N PHE A 54 22.03 -11.02 -11.12
CA PHE A 54 23.15 -11.86 -11.61
C PHE A 54 24.21 -12.39 -10.61
N LYS A 55 23.98 -12.49 -9.29
CA LYS A 55 24.97 -13.20 -8.44
C LYS A 55 24.40 -13.77 -7.15
N GLY A 56 24.04 -15.06 -7.16
CA GLY A 56 23.78 -15.80 -5.93
C GLY A 56 22.64 -16.81 -5.99
N ARG A 57 22.41 -17.48 -7.12
CA ARG A 57 21.55 -18.66 -7.16
C ARG A 57 22.40 -19.88 -6.74
N ARG A 58 22.63 -20.05 -5.43
CA ARG A 58 22.96 -21.32 -4.78
C ARG A 58 22.68 -21.24 -3.29
#